data_AF-A0ABD3M7W8-F1
#
_entry.id   AF-A0ABD3M7W8-F1
#
_cell.length_a   1.000
_cell.length_b   1.000
_cell.length_c   1.000
_cell.angle_alpha   90.00
_cell.angle_beta   90.00
_cell.angle_gamma   90.00
#
_symmetry.space_group_name_H-M   'P 1'
#
loop_
_entity.id
_entity.type
_entity.pdbx_description
1 polymer ?
#
loop_
_entity_poly.entity_id
_entity_poly.type
_entity_poly.pdbx_seq_one_letter_code
_entity_poly.pdbx_strand_id
1 'polypeptide(L)'
;MRFTSAIVSAALVLGASTSTNAFTFSSHRLSNAPVAAVRTAPLASTTEDKTVDNTIDTTPSTTSATATIATNAAANGLNDTARPSLTPEFQKARDSAVKALTSSLPNPALEKPLVHFMDEYFAALATAAKAGSTNPDGTPITPQQAMQSMLTTLNFGMKYGLGVGPRGKFLFEDVRHRALRGDTNDERYESEEMKAMLGEDVNVDFYAEGCNFFRPSMDLKNSVVLGKENLMKAKAQLDAGENVIFLANHQSEADPQVVSCLFESVSEEIGNMAAHVTYVAGHKVTTDPLAVPFSMGRNLLCIHSKKHIDSDPETKPAKSKQNMSAMNSMLAGLKDGGMAIWVAPSGGRDRRDVATGKIPIAPFDQKTVDMFRLMGNKSKVPTHFYPMSMVSYDLCPPPDFIEAGVGEQRNVRFTPIGIAVRDEVPNIGGAEKRHLFTEHAEKEAMDGYVELLKELKMESYIPCNNACTCKISICSHFPFYHLITPFFSADRKCERPIVAAPKTEDKRRQIVQQDIPTLAKPLSNELYRLLTAGTGDPELPKRIQAPLQHDLHPKLGVHFVV
;
A
#
# COMPACT_ATOMS: atom_id res chain seq x y z
N MET A 1 13.36 -43.50 -30.80
CA MET A 1 14.06 -44.53 -29.99
C MET A 1 14.73 -43.82 -28.83
N ARG A 2 14.28 -44.09 -27.59
CA ARG A 2 14.75 -43.43 -26.37
C ARG A 2 15.86 -44.27 -25.74
N PHE A 3 17.00 -43.65 -25.44
CA PHE A 3 18.01 -44.20 -24.55
C PHE A 3 17.88 -43.56 -23.17
N THR A 4 17.81 -44.42 -22.16
CA THR A 4 17.91 -44.13 -20.73
C THR A 4 19.36 -43.90 -20.32
N SER A 5 19.60 -43.00 -19.36
CA SER A 5 20.70 -43.15 -18.39
C SER A 5 20.42 -42.34 -17.13
N ALA A 6 20.38 -43.05 -16.01
CA ALA A 6 20.43 -42.52 -14.65
C ALA A 6 21.91 -42.42 -14.23
N ILE A 7 22.27 -41.36 -13.50
CA ILE A 7 23.49 -41.32 -12.69
C ILE A 7 23.09 -40.96 -11.27
N VAL A 8 23.36 -41.92 -10.38
CA VAL A 8 23.36 -41.80 -8.93
C VAL A 8 24.75 -41.32 -8.52
N SER A 9 24.85 -40.39 -7.58
CA SER A 9 26.04 -40.22 -6.74
C SER A 9 25.62 -39.75 -5.35
N ALA A 10 25.80 -40.66 -4.40
CA ALA A 10 25.79 -40.40 -2.97
C ALA A 10 27.21 -40.00 -2.54
N ALA A 11 27.32 -39.02 -1.64
CA ALA A 11 28.51 -38.83 -0.82
C ALA A 11 28.10 -38.47 0.61
N LEU A 12 28.79 -39.12 1.53
CA LEU A 12 28.45 -39.37 2.92
C LEU A 12 29.08 -38.32 3.85
N VAL A 13 28.40 -38.14 4.98
CA VAL A 13 28.68 -37.37 6.19
C VAL A 13 29.99 -37.72 6.90
N LEU A 14 30.73 -36.70 7.37
CA LEU A 14 31.52 -36.61 8.62
C LEU A 14 31.64 -35.09 8.93
N GLY A 15 31.33 -34.49 10.08
CA GLY A 15 31.12 -34.96 11.45
C GLY A 15 32.33 -34.60 12.33
N ALA A 16 32.33 -33.43 13.00
CA ALA A 16 33.05 -33.20 14.27
C ALA A 16 32.71 -31.84 14.92
N SER A 17 32.16 -31.92 16.14
CA SER A 17 32.06 -30.85 17.15
C SER A 17 33.35 -30.69 17.94
N THR A 18 33.55 -29.49 18.52
CA THR A 18 34.10 -29.15 19.86
C THR A 18 34.50 -27.65 19.82
N SER A 19 34.47 -26.80 20.83
CA SER A 19 33.96 -26.74 22.20
C SER A 19 34.38 -25.35 22.74
N THR A 20 33.54 -24.70 23.55
CA THR A 20 33.86 -23.77 24.67
C THR A 20 35.14 -22.93 24.67
N ASN A 21 34.99 -21.61 24.87
CA ASN A 21 35.65 -20.92 25.99
C ASN A 21 34.96 -19.59 26.35
N ALA A 22 34.66 -19.47 27.64
CA ALA A 22 34.31 -18.23 28.32
C ALA A 22 35.60 -17.56 28.82
N PHE A 23 35.69 -16.24 28.76
CA PHE A 23 36.61 -15.46 29.60
C PHE A 23 35.95 -14.14 29.99
N THR A 24 35.68 -14.01 31.29
CA THR A 24 35.51 -12.75 32.00
C THR A 24 36.88 -12.15 32.31
N PHE A 25 37.05 -10.83 32.21
CA PHE A 25 37.82 -10.07 33.21
C PHE A 25 37.50 -8.56 33.17
N SER A 26 37.63 -7.97 34.35
CA SER A 26 37.21 -6.65 34.79
C SER A 26 38.27 -5.55 34.54
N SER A 27 37.78 -4.33 34.31
CA SER A 27 38.31 -2.99 34.69
C SER A 27 39.81 -2.77 34.96
N HIS A 28 40.41 -1.76 34.30
CA HIS A 28 41.18 -0.71 34.97
C HIS A 28 41.36 0.57 34.12
N ARG A 29 41.31 1.70 34.82
CA ARG A 29 41.52 3.10 34.38
C ARG A 29 42.98 3.45 34.07
N LEU A 30 43.14 4.65 33.44
CA LEU A 30 44.28 5.61 33.34
C LEU A 30 44.74 5.76 31.88
N SER A 31 45.00 6.91 31.27
CA SER A 31 45.12 8.33 31.70
C SER A 31 45.32 9.26 30.48
N ASN A 32 44.85 10.51 30.56
CA ASN A 32 45.37 11.80 30.03
C ASN A 32 45.71 11.96 28.52
N ALA A 33 45.01 12.77 27.71
CA ALA A 33 44.95 14.27 27.56
C ALA A 33 45.83 14.78 26.37
N PRO A 34 45.71 16.03 25.82
CA PRO A 34 44.62 17.03 25.76
C PRO A 34 44.46 17.77 24.37
N VAL A 35 43.63 18.86 24.37
CA VAL A 35 43.65 20.08 23.51
C VAL A 35 42.74 20.04 22.25
N ALA A 36 41.86 21.00 21.89
CA ALA A 36 41.60 22.38 22.31
C ALA A 36 40.09 22.71 22.27
N ALA A 37 39.63 23.57 23.19
CA ALA A 37 38.35 24.25 23.14
C ALA A 37 38.58 25.75 22.88
N VAL A 38 37.75 26.35 22.02
CA VAL A 38 37.60 27.81 21.89
C VAL A 38 36.24 28.22 22.44
N ARG A 39 36.30 29.30 23.21
CA ARG A 39 35.30 29.93 24.09
C ARG A 39 34.12 30.56 23.34
N THR A 40 32.96 30.60 24.00
CA THR A 40 32.19 31.84 24.20
C THR A 40 31.52 31.81 25.58
N ALA A 41 31.61 32.94 26.28
CA ALA A 41 31.17 33.17 27.66
C ALA A 41 29.74 33.77 27.70
N PRO A 42 29.03 33.68 28.84
CA PRO A 42 27.64 34.12 29.01
C PRO A 42 27.54 35.52 29.62
N LEU A 43 26.37 36.15 29.50
CA LEU A 43 25.99 37.29 30.34
C LEU A 43 24.54 37.12 30.82
N ALA A 44 24.36 37.28 32.12
CA ALA A 44 23.07 37.38 32.81
C ALA A 44 22.92 38.80 33.36
N SER A 45 21.68 39.32 33.42
CA SER A 45 21.27 40.35 34.38
C SER A 45 19.75 40.41 34.56
N THR A 46 19.31 40.20 35.81
CA THR A 46 18.32 40.92 36.65
C THR A 46 17.85 42.31 36.14
N THR A 47 16.71 42.93 36.44
CA THR A 47 15.59 42.81 37.42
C THR A 47 14.53 43.91 37.08
N GLU A 48 13.30 43.78 37.63
CA GLU A 48 12.30 44.84 37.98
C GLU A 48 11.63 45.68 36.86
N ASP A 49 10.32 45.57 36.60
CA ASP A 49 9.12 45.98 37.35
C ASP A 49 8.59 47.37 36.93
N LYS A 50 7.35 47.40 36.40
CA LYS A 50 6.43 48.56 36.37
C LYS A 50 5.05 48.16 35.84
N THR A 51 4.13 48.14 36.77
CA THR A 51 2.67 48.13 36.69
C THR A 51 2.07 49.24 35.80
N VAL A 52 1.04 48.91 35.01
CA VAL A 52 -0.10 49.80 34.71
C VAL A 52 -1.37 48.95 34.64
N ASP A 53 -2.36 49.37 35.44
CA ASP A 53 -3.73 48.88 35.54
C ASP A 53 -4.49 48.83 34.21
N ASN A 54 -5.33 47.80 34.07
CA ASN A 54 -6.70 47.97 33.58
C ASN A 54 -7.58 46.79 33.99
N THR A 55 -8.28 46.98 35.10
CA THR A 55 -9.45 46.23 35.55
C THR A 55 -10.58 46.29 34.52
N ILE A 56 -10.99 45.14 33.98
CA ILE A 56 -12.39 44.88 33.64
C ILE A 56 -12.79 43.53 34.23
N ASP A 57 -13.79 43.65 35.08
CA ASP A 57 -14.52 42.67 35.86
C ASP A 57 -15.32 41.72 34.96
N THR A 58 -15.07 40.41 35.04
CA THR A 58 -16.10 39.38 34.79
C THR A 58 -15.79 38.13 35.61
N THR A 59 -16.79 37.73 36.38
CA THR A 59 -16.83 36.66 37.38
C THR A 59 -16.59 35.24 36.81
N PRO A 60 -16.04 34.32 37.63
CA PRO A 60 -15.70 32.96 37.19
C PRO A 60 -16.90 32.01 37.35
N SER A 61 -17.30 31.38 36.25
CA SER A 61 -18.19 30.21 36.25
C SER A 61 -17.34 28.95 36.39
N THR A 62 -17.36 28.40 37.61
CA THR A 62 -16.77 27.12 37.98
C THR A 62 -17.59 25.98 37.38
N THR A 63 -17.09 25.33 36.34
CA THR A 63 -17.48 23.94 36.02
C THR A 63 -16.24 23.18 35.60
N SER A 64 -15.62 22.53 36.59
CA SER A 64 -14.56 21.56 36.40
C SER A 64 -15.18 20.31 35.77
N ALA A 65 -15.09 20.20 34.45
CA ALA A 65 -15.37 18.96 33.73
C ALA A 65 -14.07 18.15 33.72
N THR A 66 -13.91 17.29 34.72
CA THR A 66 -12.90 16.24 34.76
C THR A 66 -13.18 15.28 33.60
N ALA A 67 -12.57 15.54 32.44
CA ALA A 67 -12.61 14.63 31.30
C ALA A 67 -11.92 13.32 31.71
N THR A 68 -12.75 12.33 32.05
CA THR A 68 -12.31 10.98 32.33
C THR A 68 -11.72 10.43 31.03
N ILE A 69 -10.43 10.13 31.04
CA ILE A 69 -9.75 9.38 29.98
C ILE A 69 -10.40 7.99 29.97
N ALA A 70 -11.43 7.83 29.14
CA ALA A 70 -12.02 6.54 28.86
C ALA A 70 -10.98 5.70 28.12
N THR A 71 -10.65 4.56 28.70
CA THR A 71 -9.69 3.60 28.14
C THR A 71 -10.14 3.10 26.77
N ASN A 72 -9.26 3.23 25.77
CA ASN A 72 -9.38 2.82 24.36
C ASN A 72 -9.66 1.31 24.10
N ALA A 73 -10.04 0.53 25.12
CA ALA A 73 -10.31 -0.90 24.99
C ALA A 73 -11.70 -1.21 24.42
N ALA A 74 -12.69 -0.33 24.62
CA ALA A 74 -14.08 -0.64 24.27
C ALA A 74 -14.39 -0.56 22.76
N ALA A 75 -13.63 0.21 21.98
CA ALA A 75 -13.89 0.38 20.54
C ALA A 75 -13.44 -0.82 19.70
N ASN A 76 -12.43 -1.57 20.15
CA ASN A 76 -11.98 -2.82 19.51
C ASN A 76 -12.85 -4.05 19.92
N GLY A 77 -13.96 -3.85 20.64
CA GLY A 77 -14.71 -4.94 21.29
C GLY A 77 -15.41 -5.95 20.37
N LEU A 78 -15.58 -5.66 19.08
CA LEU A 78 -16.05 -6.64 18.08
C LEU A 78 -14.91 -7.52 17.51
N ASN A 79 -13.66 -7.14 17.78
CA ASN A 79 -12.44 -7.80 17.38
C ASN A 79 -11.84 -8.68 18.52
N ASP A 80 -12.51 -8.72 19.68
CA ASP A 80 -12.07 -9.41 20.91
C ASP A 80 -12.74 -10.79 21.03
N THR A 81 -12.72 -11.58 19.95
CA THR A 81 -12.82 -13.03 20.13
C THR A 81 -11.68 -13.43 21.06
N ALA A 82 -12.00 -14.02 22.21
CA ALA A 82 -11.03 -14.39 23.25
C ALA A 82 -9.72 -14.85 22.60
N ARG A 83 -8.66 -14.04 22.76
CA ARG A 83 -7.36 -14.31 22.16
C ARG A 83 -7.01 -15.79 22.35
N PRO A 84 -6.62 -16.51 21.30
CA PRO A 84 -6.23 -17.90 21.44
C PRO A 84 -5.16 -17.98 22.53
N SER A 85 -5.39 -18.82 23.55
CA SER A 85 -4.40 -19.01 24.59
C SER A 85 -3.12 -19.54 23.96
N LEU A 86 -2.01 -18.82 24.15
CA LEU A 86 -0.71 -19.29 23.69
C LEU A 86 -0.39 -20.63 24.37
N THR A 87 0.14 -21.58 23.59
CA THR A 87 0.77 -22.76 24.18
C THR A 87 1.92 -22.32 25.09
N PRO A 88 2.28 -23.08 26.13
CA PRO A 88 3.37 -22.71 27.05
C PRO A 88 4.68 -22.34 26.36
N GLU A 89 5.00 -22.98 25.24
CA GLU A 89 6.22 -22.75 24.47
C GLU A 89 6.20 -21.39 23.74
N PHE A 90 5.09 -21.06 23.06
CA PHE A 90 4.87 -19.75 22.46
C PHE A 90 4.83 -18.63 23.50
N GLN A 91 4.20 -18.87 24.67
CA GLN A 91 4.20 -17.90 25.76
C GLN A 91 5.62 -17.60 26.24
N LYS A 92 6.43 -18.64 26.48
CA LYS A 92 7.82 -18.48 26.90
C LYS A 92 8.67 -17.73 25.87
N ALA A 93 8.51 -18.03 24.59
CA ALA A 93 9.21 -17.35 23.51
C ALA A 93 8.79 -15.87 23.40
N ARG A 94 7.49 -15.58 23.51
CA ARG A 94 6.95 -14.23 23.58
C ARG A 94 7.55 -13.46 24.75
N ASP A 95 7.52 -14.02 25.96
CA ASP A 95 8.02 -13.33 27.16
C ASP A 95 9.52 -13.06 27.09
N SER A 96 10.28 -13.98 26.47
CA SER A 96 11.70 -13.78 26.19
C SER A 96 11.93 -12.63 25.20
N ALA A 97 11.11 -12.56 24.15
CA ALA A 97 11.18 -11.49 23.17
C ALA A 97 10.81 -10.13 23.79
N VAL A 98 9.74 -10.06 24.60
CA VAL A 98 9.33 -8.83 25.30
C VAL A 98 10.43 -8.36 26.24
N LYS A 99 11.03 -9.27 27.01
CA LYS A 99 12.15 -8.94 27.89
C LYS A 99 13.34 -8.36 27.12
N ALA A 100 13.66 -8.94 25.95
CA ALA A 100 14.73 -8.43 25.08
C ALA A 100 14.39 -7.02 24.58
N LEU A 101 13.16 -6.80 24.12
CA LEU A 101 12.68 -5.51 23.63
C LEU A 101 12.74 -4.41 24.71
N THR A 102 12.11 -4.64 25.88
CA THR A 102 12.02 -3.63 26.94
C THR A 102 13.41 -3.19 27.41
N SER A 103 14.40 -4.08 27.35
CA SER A 103 15.78 -3.77 27.70
C SER A 103 16.50 -2.84 26.69
N SER A 104 15.99 -2.74 25.45
CA SER A 104 16.61 -2.00 24.35
C SER A 104 15.79 -0.81 23.84
N LEU A 105 14.63 -0.53 24.45
CA LEU A 105 13.74 0.53 23.95
C LEU A 105 14.25 1.94 24.33
N PRO A 106 14.42 2.84 23.35
CA PRO A 106 14.84 4.23 23.57
C PRO A 106 13.70 5.11 24.08
N ASN A 107 12.45 4.71 23.87
CA ASN A 107 11.27 5.46 24.28
C ASN A 107 10.25 4.52 24.95
N PRO A 108 10.00 4.68 26.27
CA PRO A 108 9.01 3.88 27.00
C PRO A 108 7.59 3.96 26.42
N ALA A 109 7.23 5.04 25.72
CA ALA A 109 5.91 5.18 25.10
C ALA A 109 5.66 4.15 23.98
N LEU A 110 6.72 3.58 23.40
CA LEU A 110 6.62 2.56 22.36
C LEU A 110 6.43 1.15 22.93
N GLU A 111 6.69 0.94 24.22
CA GLU A 111 6.64 -0.38 24.83
C GLU A 111 5.25 -1.02 24.68
N LYS A 112 4.20 -0.30 25.09
CA LYS A 112 2.82 -0.81 25.03
C LYS A 112 2.37 -1.21 23.62
N PRO A 113 2.48 -0.37 22.57
CA PRO A 113 2.07 -0.76 21.23
C PRO A 113 2.92 -1.90 20.64
N LEU A 114 4.22 -1.97 20.96
CA LEU A 114 5.09 -3.04 20.48
C LEU A 114 4.80 -4.38 21.17
N VAL A 115 4.61 -4.38 22.49
CA VAL A 115 4.21 -5.59 23.23
C VAL A 115 2.87 -6.11 22.71
N HIS A 116 1.92 -5.22 22.41
CA HIS A 116 0.65 -5.60 21.78
C HIS A 116 0.87 -6.26 20.40
N PHE A 117 1.71 -5.66 19.55
CA PHE A 117 2.03 -6.24 18.24
C PHE A 117 2.67 -7.63 18.37
N MET A 118 3.53 -7.82 19.37
CA MET A 118 4.12 -9.13 19.68
C MET A 118 3.06 -10.13 20.14
N ASP A 119 2.14 -9.73 21.02
CA ASP A 119 1.04 -10.61 21.45
C ASP A 119 0.25 -11.15 20.27
N GLU A 120 -0.15 -10.25 19.38
CA GLU A 120 -0.93 -10.58 18.20
C GLU A 120 -0.15 -11.47 17.23
N TYR A 121 1.13 -11.15 16.97
CA TYR A 121 1.98 -11.96 16.09
C TYR A 121 2.19 -13.39 16.63
N PHE A 122 2.52 -13.52 17.92
CA PHE A 122 2.71 -14.83 18.53
C PHE A 122 1.40 -15.63 18.60
N ALA A 123 0.25 -14.97 18.81
CA ALA A 123 -1.06 -15.61 18.77
C ALA A 123 -1.42 -16.11 17.36
N ALA A 124 -1.12 -15.30 16.33
CA ALA A 124 -1.29 -15.70 14.94
C ALA A 124 -0.44 -16.94 14.62
N LEU A 125 0.85 -16.91 14.96
CA LEU A 125 1.75 -18.03 14.68
C LEU A 125 1.47 -19.29 15.50
N ALA A 126 1.01 -19.15 16.75
CA ALA A 126 0.53 -20.29 17.52
C ALA A 126 -0.71 -20.93 16.87
N THR A 127 -1.62 -20.11 16.35
CA THR A 127 -2.81 -20.58 15.62
C THR A 127 -2.41 -21.26 14.31
N ALA A 128 -1.48 -20.67 13.56
CA ALA A 128 -0.95 -21.24 12.33
C ALA A 128 -0.26 -22.60 12.56
N ALA A 129 0.59 -22.70 13.59
CA ALA A 129 1.24 -23.95 13.98
C ALA A 129 0.21 -25.02 14.36
N LYS A 130 -0.83 -24.66 15.12
CA LYS A 130 -1.93 -25.57 15.48
C LYS A 130 -2.73 -26.03 14.24
N ALA A 131 -2.88 -25.17 13.24
CA ALA A 131 -3.53 -25.49 11.97
C ALA A 131 -2.66 -26.38 11.05
N GLY A 132 -1.41 -26.64 11.42
CA GLY A 132 -0.46 -27.42 10.62
C GLY A 132 0.17 -26.63 9.47
N SER A 133 0.14 -25.30 9.54
CA SER A 133 0.82 -24.44 8.56
C SER A 133 2.35 -24.57 8.68
N THR A 134 3.02 -24.36 7.56
CA THR A 134 4.48 -24.46 7.45
C THR A 134 5.07 -23.18 6.89
N ASN A 135 6.37 -23.01 7.09
CA ASN A 135 7.18 -21.95 6.50
C ASN A 135 7.36 -22.16 4.99
N PRO A 136 7.86 -21.14 4.24
CA PRO A 136 8.16 -21.29 2.82
C PRO A 136 9.04 -22.51 2.48
N ASP A 137 9.98 -22.88 3.35
CA ASP A 137 10.87 -24.03 3.19
C ASP A 137 10.24 -25.38 3.59
N GLY A 138 8.95 -25.38 3.94
CA GLY A 138 8.20 -26.55 4.39
C GLY A 138 8.44 -26.93 5.85
N THR A 139 9.28 -26.19 6.59
CA THR A 139 9.51 -26.47 8.01
C THR A 139 8.30 -26.08 8.88
N PRO A 140 8.08 -26.74 10.03
CA PRO A 140 7.02 -26.34 10.95
C PRO A 140 7.24 -24.93 11.51
N ILE A 141 6.16 -24.19 11.73
CA ILE A 141 6.20 -22.92 12.45
C ILE A 141 6.52 -23.19 13.92
N THR A 142 7.60 -22.60 14.43
CA THR A 142 8.08 -22.83 15.81
C THR A 142 8.09 -21.54 16.65
N PRO A 143 7.99 -21.65 17.99
CA PRO A 143 8.13 -20.51 18.90
C PRO A 143 9.47 -19.78 18.75
N GLN A 144 10.56 -20.52 18.55
CA GLN A 144 11.92 -19.96 18.44
C GLN A 144 12.06 -19.14 17.17
N GLN A 145 11.55 -19.66 16.05
CA GLN A 145 11.51 -18.93 14.79
C GLN A 145 10.64 -17.67 14.90
N ALA A 146 9.43 -17.78 15.47
CA ALA A 146 8.55 -16.63 15.70
C ALA A 146 9.26 -15.51 16.48
N MET A 147 9.98 -15.88 17.54
CA MET A 147 10.81 -14.95 18.30
C MET A 147 11.92 -14.34 17.46
N GLN A 148 12.66 -15.14 16.70
CA GLN A 148 13.74 -14.64 15.86
C GLN A 148 13.22 -13.64 14.82
N SER A 149 12.16 -13.99 14.07
CA SER A 149 11.55 -13.12 13.07
C SER A 149 11.05 -11.80 13.66
N MET A 150 10.40 -11.86 14.82
CA MET A 150 9.94 -10.65 15.53
C MET A 150 11.11 -9.78 15.97
N LEU A 151 12.14 -10.34 16.61
CA LEU A 151 13.29 -9.57 17.07
C LEU A 151 14.07 -8.96 15.91
N THR A 152 14.26 -9.69 14.80
CA THR A 152 14.86 -9.16 13.56
C THR A 152 14.06 -7.97 13.03
N THR A 153 12.73 -8.12 12.92
CA THR A 153 11.85 -7.06 12.42
C THR A 153 11.88 -5.81 13.31
N LEU A 154 11.83 -6.01 14.63
CA LEU A 154 11.93 -4.91 15.59
C LEU A 154 13.29 -4.22 15.50
N ASN A 155 14.38 -4.98 15.39
CA ASN A 155 15.73 -4.42 15.21
C ASN A 155 15.82 -3.55 13.95
N PHE A 156 15.23 -3.99 12.82
CA PHE A 156 15.15 -3.14 11.63
C PHE A 156 14.30 -1.89 11.87
N GLY A 157 13.17 -2.00 12.57
CA GLY A 157 12.35 -0.84 12.94
C GLY A 157 13.09 0.15 13.84
N MET A 158 13.90 -0.34 14.79
CA MET A 158 14.78 0.47 15.63
C MET A 158 15.86 1.17 14.80
N LYS A 159 16.56 0.41 13.94
CA LYS A 159 17.70 0.87 13.16
C LYS A 159 17.27 1.88 12.08
N TYR A 160 16.34 1.48 11.22
CA TYR A 160 15.95 2.22 10.02
C TYR A 160 14.73 3.12 10.22
N GLY A 161 13.81 2.73 11.11
CA GLY A 161 12.59 3.50 11.37
C GLY A 161 12.79 4.62 12.41
N LEU A 162 13.29 4.26 13.59
CA LEU A 162 13.56 5.22 14.67
C LEU A 162 14.90 5.93 14.54
N GLY A 163 15.84 5.34 13.78
CA GLY A 163 17.16 5.91 13.57
C GLY A 163 18.11 5.71 14.73
N VAL A 164 17.94 4.61 15.48
CA VAL A 164 18.88 4.21 16.55
C VAL A 164 20.19 3.66 15.96
N GLY A 165 20.22 3.40 14.65
CA GLY A 165 21.44 3.02 13.93
C GLY A 165 22.45 4.17 13.77
N PRO A 166 23.70 3.85 13.39
CA PRO A 166 24.81 4.81 13.31
C PRO A 166 24.61 5.94 12.28
N ARG A 167 23.69 5.75 11.33
CA ARG A 167 23.39 6.71 10.24
C ARG A 167 21.98 7.32 10.33
N GLY A 168 21.27 7.08 11.42
CA GLY A 168 19.91 7.58 11.62
C GLY A 168 18.86 6.82 10.81
N LYS A 169 17.75 7.49 10.50
CA LYS A 169 16.60 6.89 9.83
C LYS A 169 16.89 6.61 8.35
N PHE A 170 16.31 5.56 7.81
CA PHE A 170 16.26 5.35 6.37
C PHE A 170 15.32 6.39 5.76
N LEU A 171 15.82 7.15 4.80
CA LEU A 171 15.07 8.16 4.09
C LEU A 171 14.79 7.69 2.67
N PHE A 172 13.52 7.73 2.27
CA PHE A 172 13.12 7.52 0.88
C PHE A 172 13.38 8.82 0.11
N GLU A 173 14.64 9.05 -0.25
CA GLU A 173 15.11 10.29 -0.89
C GLU A 173 14.49 10.48 -2.28
N ASP A 174 14.34 9.38 -3.03
CA ASP A 174 13.69 9.38 -4.32
C ASP A 174 12.18 9.19 -4.22
N VAL A 175 11.48 9.84 -5.14
CA VAL A 175 10.03 9.63 -5.35
C VAL A 175 9.70 8.24 -5.87
N ARG A 176 10.69 7.53 -6.44
CA ARG A 176 10.57 6.15 -6.86
C ARG A 176 11.63 5.32 -6.14
N HIS A 177 11.20 4.54 -5.17
CA HIS A 177 12.05 3.60 -4.45
C HIS A 177 12.06 2.25 -5.17
N ARG A 178 13.24 1.63 -5.29
CA ARG A 178 13.38 0.25 -5.75
C ARG A 178 13.65 -0.64 -4.54
N ALA A 179 13.00 -1.80 -4.47
CA ALA A 179 13.17 -2.74 -3.36
C ALA A 179 14.66 -3.03 -3.10
N LEU A 180 15.06 -3.09 -1.83
CA LEU A 180 16.39 -3.52 -1.43
C LEU A 180 16.41 -5.05 -1.36
N ARG A 181 17.25 -5.67 -2.20
CA ARG A 181 17.27 -7.13 -2.44
C ARG A 181 18.57 -7.81 -2.00
N GLY A 182 19.47 -7.08 -1.34
CA GLY A 182 20.83 -7.50 -1.05
C GLY A 182 21.78 -7.24 -2.23
N ASP A 183 23.09 -7.41 -2.02
CA ASP A 183 24.12 -7.22 -3.04
C ASP A 183 24.06 -8.32 -4.10
N THR A 184 23.14 -8.15 -5.05
CA THR A 184 22.98 -9.01 -6.21
C THR A 184 23.12 -8.17 -7.49
N ASN A 185 24.31 -7.62 -7.73
CA ASN A 185 24.63 -6.81 -8.92
C ASN A 185 23.74 -5.55 -9.09
N ASP A 186 23.31 -4.95 -7.98
CA ASP A 186 22.55 -3.70 -8.00
C ASP A 186 23.50 -2.53 -7.72
N GLU A 187 23.76 -1.72 -8.74
CA GLU A 187 24.71 -0.58 -8.72
C GLU A 187 24.46 0.39 -7.55
N ARG A 188 23.26 0.43 -6.97
CA ARG A 188 22.98 1.26 -5.79
C ARG A 188 23.81 0.84 -4.58
N TYR A 189 24.11 -0.44 -4.47
CA TYR A 189 25.00 -0.99 -3.45
C TYR A 189 26.47 -0.66 -3.69
N GLU A 190 26.84 -0.07 -4.84
CA GLU A 190 28.18 0.46 -5.06
C GLU A 190 28.38 1.81 -4.35
N SER A 191 27.30 2.54 -4.06
CA SER A 191 27.38 3.82 -3.33
C SER A 191 27.84 3.60 -1.89
N GLU A 192 28.88 4.34 -1.49
CA GLU A 192 29.41 4.28 -0.12
C GLU A 192 28.37 4.75 0.90
N GLU A 193 27.46 5.64 0.50
CA GLU A 193 26.35 6.09 1.32
C GLU A 193 25.36 4.96 1.64
N MET A 194 24.98 4.14 0.65
CA MET A 194 24.06 3.01 0.87
C MET A 194 24.73 1.89 1.67
N LYS A 195 25.99 1.56 1.36
CA LYS A 195 26.77 0.60 2.16
C LYS A 195 26.89 1.05 3.61
N ALA A 196 27.17 2.34 3.84
CA ALA A 196 27.26 2.90 5.18
C ALA A 196 25.89 2.91 5.91
N MET A 197 24.80 3.21 5.20
CA MET A 197 23.44 3.18 5.76
C MET A 197 23.02 1.78 6.19
N LEU A 198 23.28 0.77 5.35
CA LEU A 198 22.87 -0.60 5.62
C LEU A 198 23.85 -1.33 6.56
N GLY A 199 25.15 -1.04 6.46
CA GLY A 199 26.19 -1.68 7.27
C GLY A 199 26.20 -3.19 7.06
N GLU A 200 26.11 -3.95 8.14
CA GLU A 200 26.07 -5.42 8.10
C GLU A 200 24.84 -5.98 7.37
N ASP A 201 23.77 -5.19 7.23
CA ASP A 201 22.53 -5.60 6.57
C ASP A 201 22.57 -5.33 5.05
N VAL A 202 23.72 -4.96 4.48
CA VAL A 202 23.87 -4.67 3.05
C VAL A 202 23.45 -5.86 2.16
N ASN A 203 23.59 -7.09 2.65
CA ASN A 203 23.22 -8.31 1.93
C ASN A 203 21.81 -8.81 2.24
N VAL A 204 21.02 -8.06 3.01
CA VAL A 204 19.66 -8.46 3.37
C VAL A 204 18.70 -8.20 2.20
N ASP A 205 17.97 -9.24 1.80
CA ASP A 205 16.81 -9.10 0.91
C ASP A 205 15.58 -8.66 1.74
N PHE A 206 15.37 -7.35 1.86
CA PHE A 206 14.23 -6.79 2.60
C PHE A 206 12.87 -7.17 1.98
N TYR A 207 12.81 -7.48 0.68
CA TYR A 207 11.59 -8.00 0.06
C TYR A 207 11.26 -9.38 0.62
N ALA A 208 12.25 -10.29 0.64
CA ALA A 208 12.10 -11.63 1.16
C ALA A 208 11.80 -11.62 2.66
N GLU A 209 12.53 -10.83 3.45
CA GLU A 209 12.28 -10.66 4.89
C GLU A 209 10.84 -10.20 5.16
N GLY A 210 10.35 -9.22 4.41
CA GLY A 210 8.97 -8.74 4.56
C GLY A 210 7.93 -9.81 4.20
N CYS A 211 8.15 -10.58 3.13
CA CYS A 211 7.28 -11.71 2.78
C CYS A 211 7.32 -12.80 3.88
N ASN A 212 8.50 -13.19 4.32
CA ASN A 212 8.72 -14.27 5.29
C ASN A 212 8.16 -13.93 6.67
N PHE A 213 8.13 -12.64 7.04
CA PHE A 213 7.53 -12.20 8.30
C PHE A 213 6.02 -12.45 8.34
N PHE A 214 5.30 -12.07 7.30
CA PHE A 214 3.82 -12.17 7.27
C PHE A 214 3.31 -13.52 6.75
N ARG A 215 4.06 -14.22 5.89
CA ARG A 215 3.62 -15.47 5.26
C ARG A 215 3.09 -16.52 6.25
N PRO A 216 3.74 -16.79 7.40
CA PRO A 216 3.23 -17.82 8.31
C PRO A 216 1.94 -17.38 9.05
N SER A 217 1.57 -16.11 9.00
CA SER A 217 0.25 -15.60 9.45
C SER A 217 -0.81 -15.63 8.34
N MET A 218 -0.47 -16.02 7.11
CA MET A 218 -1.42 -16.20 6.02
C MET A 218 -1.82 -17.67 5.93
N ASP A 219 -3.11 -17.97 6.00
CA ASP A 219 -3.62 -19.32 5.76
C ASP A 219 -3.64 -19.60 4.25
N LEU A 220 -2.45 -19.76 3.66
CA LEU A 220 -2.27 -19.93 2.21
C LEU A 220 -3.02 -21.15 1.67
N LYS A 221 -3.21 -22.19 2.50
CA LYS A 221 -3.96 -23.38 2.11
C LYS A 221 -5.44 -23.09 1.83
N ASN A 222 -6.04 -22.18 2.60
CA ASN A 222 -7.43 -21.76 2.43
C ASN A 222 -7.55 -20.39 1.75
N SER A 223 -6.45 -19.86 1.21
CA SER A 223 -6.42 -18.60 0.47
C SER A 223 -6.75 -18.80 -1.00
N VAL A 224 -7.23 -17.75 -1.67
CA VAL A 224 -7.82 -17.85 -3.01
C VAL A 224 -7.22 -16.83 -3.97
N VAL A 225 -6.91 -17.26 -5.19
CA VAL A 225 -6.59 -16.38 -6.32
C VAL A 225 -7.57 -16.65 -7.46
N LEU A 226 -8.41 -15.66 -7.76
CA LEU A 226 -9.35 -15.66 -8.88
C LEU A 226 -8.78 -14.82 -10.03
N GLY A 227 -9.15 -15.15 -11.27
CA GLY A 227 -8.67 -14.43 -12.45
C GLY A 227 -7.21 -14.73 -12.81
N LYS A 228 -6.78 -15.99 -12.65
CA LYS A 228 -5.39 -16.40 -12.93
C LYS A 228 -5.03 -16.19 -14.41
N GLU A 229 -5.99 -16.40 -15.30
CA GLU A 229 -5.89 -16.12 -16.73
C GLU A 229 -5.65 -14.63 -17.02
N ASN A 230 -6.29 -13.73 -16.26
CA ASN A 230 -6.06 -12.29 -16.38
C ASN A 230 -4.67 -11.89 -15.86
N LEU A 231 -4.16 -12.56 -14.82
CA LEU A 231 -2.77 -12.41 -14.39
C LEU A 231 -1.77 -12.87 -15.45
N MET A 232 -2.01 -14.03 -16.07
CA MET A 232 -1.15 -14.52 -17.16
C MET A 232 -1.20 -13.58 -18.37
N LYS A 233 -2.37 -13.01 -18.70
CA LYS A 233 -2.51 -12.01 -19.76
C LYS A 233 -1.74 -10.73 -19.42
N ALA A 234 -1.88 -10.21 -18.20
CA ALA A 234 -1.13 -9.06 -17.72
C ALA A 234 0.39 -9.29 -17.78
N LYS A 235 0.85 -10.49 -17.41
CA LYS A 235 2.25 -10.87 -17.53
C LYS A 235 2.72 -10.89 -18.99
N ALA A 236 1.97 -11.49 -19.90
CA ALA A 236 2.30 -11.49 -21.32
C ALA A 236 2.38 -10.07 -21.92
N GLN A 237 1.52 -9.15 -21.46
CA GLN A 237 1.57 -7.74 -21.86
C GLN A 237 2.85 -7.06 -21.34
N LEU A 238 3.23 -7.31 -20.10
CA LEU A 238 4.50 -6.81 -19.55
C LEU A 238 5.71 -7.34 -20.31
N ASP A 239 5.71 -8.63 -20.67
CA ASP A 239 6.79 -9.26 -21.47
C ASP A 239 6.87 -8.68 -22.89
N ALA A 240 5.76 -8.20 -23.43
CA ALA A 240 5.71 -7.48 -24.70
C ALA A 240 6.21 -6.02 -24.58
N GLY A 241 6.67 -5.60 -23.40
CA GLY A 241 7.13 -4.23 -23.13
C GLY A 241 5.98 -3.24 -22.87
N GLU A 242 4.75 -3.73 -22.75
CA GLU A 242 3.58 -2.91 -22.42
C GLU A 242 3.52 -2.65 -20.91
N ASN A 243 2.69 -1.70 -20.47
CA ASN A 243 2.51 -1.38 -19.05
C ASN A 243 1.22 -1.99 -18.51
N VAL A 244 1.21 -2.33 -17.22
CA VAL A 244 0.03 -2.83 -16.52
C VAL A 244 -0.24 -2.02 -15.26
N ILE A 245 -1.49 -1.64 -15.06
CA ILE A 245 -1.95 -0.92 -13.87
C ILE A 245 -3.09 -1.70 -13.23
N PHE A 246 -2.86 -2.17 -12.00
CA PHE A 246 -3.88 -2.78 -11.15
C PHE A 246 -4.61 -1.69 -10.36
N LEU A 247 -5.91 -1.54 -10.61
CA LEU A 247 -6.81 -0.63 -9.89
C LEU A 247 -7.45 -1.41 -8.75
N ALA A 248 -6.88 -1.31 -7.55
CA ALA A 248 -7.21 -2.16 -6.42
C ALA A 248 -7.98 -1.44 -5.30
N ASN A 249 -8.72 -2.19 -4.47
CA ASN A 249 -8.97 -1.75 -3.09
C ASN A 249 -7.71 -1.96 -2.23
N HIS A 250 -7.71 -1.44 -1.01
CA HIS A 250 -6.57 -1.50 -0.09
C HIS A 250 -7.11 -1.80 1.30
N GLN A 251 -6.60 -2.79 2.01
CA GLN A 251 -7.14 -3.16 3.33
C GLN A 251 -6.12 -3.05 4.45
N SER A 252 -4.84 -3.35 4.18
CA SER A 252 -3.81 -3.40 5.20
C SER A 252 -2.47 -2.85 4.71
N GLU A 253 -1.59 -2.46 5.63
CA GLU A 253 -0.21 -2.08 5.27
C GLU A 253 0.59 -3.27 4.70
N ALA A 254 0.13 -4.51 4.93
CA ALA A 254 0.75 -5.75 4.46
C ALA A 254 0.25 -6.19 3.06
N ASP A 255 -0.57 -5.39 2.38
CA ASP A 255 -1.11 -5.73 1.06
C ASP A 255 -0.02 -6.05 0.01
N PRO A 256 1.15 -5.37 -0.02
CA PRO A 256 2.24 -5.76 -0.93
C PRO A 256 2.76 -7.19 -0.69
N GLN A 257 2.82 -7.61 0.57
CA GLN A 257 3.23 -8.96 0.97
C GLN A 257 2.16 -9.98 0.58
N VAL A 258 0.87 -9.64 0.75
CA VAL A 258 -0.28 -10.46 0.30
C VAL A 258 -0.21 -10.70 -1.20
N VAL A 259 -0.01 -9.64 -1.99
CA VAL A 259 0.15 -9.74 -3.46
C VAL A 259 1.29 -10.69 -3.81
N SER A 260 2.45 -10.53 -3.18
CA SER A 260 3.61 -11.40 -3.47
C SER A 260 3.36 -12.86 -3.14
N CYS A 261 2.85 -13.16 -1.94
CA CYS A 261 2.63 -14.54 -1.52
C CYS A 261 1.54 -15.24 -2.34
N LEU A 262 0.47 -14.52 -2.71
CA LEU A 262 -0.59 -15.09 -3.55
C LEU A 262 -0.17 -15.27 -5.00
N PHE A 263 0.59 -14.33 -5.57
CA PHE A 263 1.06 -14.45 -6.95
C PHE A 263 2.05 -15.61 -7.11
N GLU A 264 2.95 -15.80 -6.14
CA GLU A 264 3.85 -16.96 -6.09
C GLU A 264 3.09 -18.29 -6.07
N SER A 265 1.91 -18.34 -5.44
CA SER A 265 1.06 -19.55 -5.42
C SER A 265 0.43 -19.91 -6.77
N VAL A 266 0.43 -18.98 -7.74
CA VAL A 266 -0.11 -19.21 -9.09
C VAL A 266 0.92 -19.90 -9.97
N SER A 267 2.12 -19.31 -10.08
CA SER A 267 3.27 -19.86 -10.80
C SER A 267 4.53 -19.06 -10.43
N GLU A 268 5.70 -19.63 -10.68
CA GLU A 268 6.99 -18.94 -10.48
C GLU A 268 7.06 -17.63 -11.29
N GLU A 269 6.57 -17.65 -12.52
CA GLU A 269 6.56 -16.48 -13.40
C GLU A 269 5.70 -15.32 -12.85
N ILE A 270 4.52 -15.65 -12.29
CA ILE A 270 3.63 -14.67 -11.68
C ILE A 270 4.19 -14.18 -10.34
N GLY A 271 4.86 -15.05 -9.57
CA GLY A 271 5.63 -14.66 -8.39
C GLY A 271 6.76 -13.67 -8.72
N ASN A 272 7.52 -13.94 -9.78
CA ASN A 272 8.57 -13.05 -10.27
C ASN A 272 8.01 -11.69 -10.73
N MET A 273 6.84 -11.67 -11.38
CA MET A 273 6.13 -10.43 -11.71
C MET A 273 5.79 -9.63 -10.44
N ALA A 274 5.30 -10.28 -9.38
CA ALA A 274 4.93 -9.62 -8.13
C ALA A 274 6.10 -8.87 -7.48
N ALA A 275 7.31 -9.41 -7.58
CA ALA A 275 8.53 -8.76 -7.10
C ALA A 275 8.87 -7.44 -7.80
N HIS A 276 8.33 -7.22 -9.01
CA HIS A 276 8.59 -6.04 -9.83
C HIS A 276 7.42 -5.02 -9.83
N VAL A 277 6.29 -5.36 -9.19
CA VAL A 277 5.17 -4.43 -9.04
C VAL A 277 5.59 -3.21 -8.24
N THR A 278 5.30 -2.02 -8.78
CA THR A 278 5.50 -0.73 -8.11
C THR A 278 4.22 -0.31 -7.40
N TYR A 279 4.28 -0.11 -6.08
CA TYR A 279 3.15 0.26 -5.25
C TYR A 279 3.09 1.77 -5.07
N VAL A 280 1.94 2.37 -5.39
CA VAL A 280 1.70 3.79 -5.10
C VAL A 280 1.46 3.93 -3.61
N ALA A 281 2.41 4.52 -2.90
CA ALA A 281 2.50 4.49 -1.45
C ALA A 281 2.44 5.88 -0.83
N GLY A 282 1.68 5.98 0.26
CA GLY A 282 1.51 7.20 1.05
C GLY A 282 2.65 7.45 2.06
N HIS A 283 2.67 8.65 2.62
CA HIS A 283 3.66 9.07 3.63
C HIS A 283 3.77 8.17 4.86
N LYS A 284 2.68 7.51 5.29
CA LYS A 284 2.67 6.71 6.52
C LYS A 284 3.64 5.53 6.46
N VAL A 285 3.62 4.76 5.37
CA VAL A 285 4.46 3.55 5.25
C VAL A 285 5.94 3.86 5.03
N THR A 286 6.27 5.11 4.69
CA THR A 286 7.64 5.59 4.51
C THR A 286 8.20 6.32 5.73
N THR A 287 7.39 6.53 6.77
CA THR A 287 7.81 7.26 7.99
C THR A 287 7.49 6.54 9.29
N ASP A 288 6.50 5.66 9.31
CA ASP A 288 6.20 4.83 10.47
C ASP A 288 7.35 3.85 10.72
N PRO A 289 7.99 3.89 11.91
CA PRO A 289 9.17 3.09 12.16
C PRO A 289 9.01 1.58 11.96
N LEU A 290 7.80 1.05 12.18
CA LEU A 290 7.53 -0.38 12.00
C LEU A 290 7.19 -0.74 10.56
N ALA A 291 6.73 0.21 9.76
CA ALA A 291 6.44 0.00 8.34
C ALA A 291 7.68 0.17 7.47
N VAL A 292 8.61 1.05 7.85
CA VAL A 292 9.83 1.38 7.07
C VAL A 292 10.60 0.14 6.62
N PRO A 293 10.93 -0.85 7.47
CA PRO A 293 11.63 -2.05 7.02
C PRO A 293 10.90 -2.84 5.93
N PHE A 294 9.57 -2.94 6.03
CA PHE A 294 8.76 -3.60 5.02
C PHE A 294 8.71 -2.80 3.71
N SER A 295 8.65 -1.47 3.80
CA SER A 295 8.67 -0.55 2.68
C SER A 295 10.02 -0.53 1.95
N MET A 296 11.13 -0.69 2.66
CA MET A 296 12.48 -0.84 2.08
C MET A 296 12.54 -2.02 1.10
N GLY A 297 11.79 -3.08 1.37
CA GLY A 297 11.66 -4.27 0.52
C GLY A 297 10.67 -4.16 -0.64
N ARG A 298 10.13 -2.99 -0.97
CA ARG A 298 9.12 -2.82 -2.02
C ARG A 298 9.54 -1.81 -3.08
N ASN A 299 9.08 -1.98 -4.31
CA ASN A 299 9.16 -0.90 -5.28
C ASN A 299 8.02 0.07 -4.98
N LEU A 300 8.33 1.33 -4.68
CA LEU A 300 7.34 2.32 -4.28
C LEU A 300 7.35 3.52 -5.21
N LEU A 301 6.17 4.05 -5.51
CA LEU A 301 6.00 5.42 -5.96
C LEU A 301 5.50 6.24 -4.76
N CYS A 302 6.42 6.98 -4.15
CA CYS A 302 6.19 7.74 -2.92
C CYS A 302 5.41 9.02 -3.22
N ILE A 303 4.16 9.07 -2.77
CA ILE A 303 3.29 10.24 -2.90
C ILE A 303 2.73 10.68 -1.54
N HIS A 304 2.47 11.97 -1.40
CA HIS A 304 1.68 12.49 -0.31
C HIS A 304 0.20 12.39 -0.68
N SER A 305 -0.60 11.73 0.17
CA SER A 305 -2.05 11.63 -0.09
C SER A 305 -2.71 13.00 0.05
N LYS A 306 -3.79 13.25 -0.69
CA LYS A 306 -4.56 14.50 -0.60
C LYS A 306 -4.98 14.81 0.84
N LYS A 307 -5.41 13.78 1.59
CA LYS A 307 -5.77 13.87 3.02
C LYS A 307 -4.64 14.41 3.91
N HIS A 308 -3.37 14.18 3.58
CA HIS A 308 -2.20 14.63 4.36
C HIS A 308 -1.50 15.89 3.81
N ILE A 309 -1.81 16.29 2.57
CA ILE A 309 -1.33 17.57 2.01
C ILE A 309 -2.11 18.73 2.59
N ASP A 310 -3.42 18.57 2.76
CA ASP A 310 -4.30 19.63 3.24
C ASP A 310 -4.28 19.79 4.77
N SER A 311 -3.67 18.86 5.51
CA SER A 311 -3.60 18.91 6.98
C SER A 311 -2.56 19.89 7.52
N ASP A 312 -1.63 20.34 6.69
CA ASP A 312 -0.58 21.30 7.06
C ASP A 312 -0.32 22.28 5.89
N PRO A 313 -0.90 23.50 5.98
CA PRO A 313 -0.76 24.51 4.93
C PRO A 313 0.68 24.94 4.64
N GLU A 314 1.59 24.87 5.61
CA GLU A 314 2.98 25.33 5.45
C GLU A 314 3.80 24.34 4.62
N THR A 315 3.60 23.03 4.81
CA THR A 315 4.33 22.00 4.06
C THR A 315 3.66 21.62 2.73
N LYS A 316 2.45 22.11 2.48
CA LYS A 316 1.69 21.85 1.25
C LYS A 316 2.44 22.15 -0.06
N PRO A 317 3.16 23.28 -0.23
CA PRO A 317 3.91 23.55 -1.45
C PRO A 317 5.02 22.52 -1.71
N ALA A 318 5.77 22.15 -0.66
CA ALA A 318 6.84 21.16 -0.75
C ALA A 318 6.30 19.77 -1.09
N LYS A 319 5.24 19.33 -0.39
CA LYS A 319 4.55 18.05 -0.65
C LYS A 319 3.98 17.98 -2.07
N SER A 320 3.40 19.09 -2.55
CA SER A 320 2.87 19.18 -3.92
C SER A 320 3.99 19.09 -4.97
N LYS A 321 5.13 19.73 -4.72
CA LYS A 321 6.32 19.63 -5.58
C LYS A 321 6.86 18.20 -5.65
N GLN A 322 6.92 17.50 -4.51
CA GLN A 322 7.32 16.10 -4.47
C GLN A 322 6.36 15.20 -5.26
N ASN A 323 5.05 15.41 -5.12
CA ASN A 323 4.06 14.67 -5.91
C ASN A 323 4.23 14.91 -7.42
N MET A 324 4.50 16.14 -7.87
CA MET A 324 4.79 16.42 -9.28
C MET A 324 6.05 15.67 -9.77
N SER A 325 7.09 15.61 -8.95
CA SER A 325 8.29 14.82 -9.24
C SER A 325 7.96 13.33 -9.36
N ALA A 326 7.16 12.78 -8.44
CA ALA A 326 6.69 11.40 -8.49
C ALA A 326 5.92 11.12 -9.79
N MET A 327 5.01 12.02 -10.18
CA MET A 327 4.26 11.88 -11.43
C MET A 327 5.15 11.88 -12.67
N ASN A 328 6.19 12.72 -12.69
CA ASN A 328 7.15 12.76 -13.79
C ASN A 328 8.01 11.48 -13.85
N SER A 329 8.46 10.98 -12.69
CA SER A 329 9.20 9.72 -12.60
C SER A 329 8.36 8.52 -13.05
N MET A 330 7.08 8.49 -12.66
CA MET A 330 6.14 7.46 -13.12
C MET A 330 5.94 7.53 -14.64
N LEU A 331 5.75 8.73 -15.20
CA LEU A 331 5.61 8.89 -16.65
C LEU A 331 6.88 8.45 -17.40
N ALA A 332 8.07 8.70 -16.85
CA ALA A 332 9.32 8.19 -17.41
C ALA A 332 9.34 6.66 -17.41
N GLY A 333 9.03 6.02 -16.28
CA GLY A 333 8.96 4.55 -16.22
C GLY A 333 7.92 3.94 -17.17
N LEU A 334 6.75 4.58 -17.34
CA LEU A 334 5.75 4.14 -18.31
C LEU A 334 6.23 4.31 -19.77
N LYS A 335 7.13 5.26 -20.06
CA LYS A 335 7.71 5.44 -21.40
C LYS A 335 8.76 4.39 -21.71
N ASP A 336 9.48 3.92 -20.69
CA ASP A 336 10.45 2.83 -20.82
C ASP A 336 9.74 1.51 -21.15
N GLY A 337 8.50 1.34 -20.68
CA GLY A 337 7.67 0.15 -20.89
C GLY A 337 7.93 -0.94 -19.84
N GLY A 338 7.09 -1.98 -19.84
CA GLY A 338 7.20 -3.10 -18.89
C GLY A 338 6.90 -2.74 -17.43
N MET A 339 6.29 -1.58 -17.16
CA MET A 339 6.01 -1.14 -15.79
C MET A 339 4.69 -1.71 -15.28
N ALA A 340 4.75 -2.46 -14.18
CA ALA A 340 3.58 -2.91 -13.42
C ALA A 340 3.35 -1.98 -12.23
N ILE A 341 2.14 -1.43 -12.09
CA ILE A 341 1.76 -0.53 -11.01
C ILE A 341 0.57 -1.10 -10.25
N TRP A 342 0.66 -1.16 -8.92
CA TRP A 342 -0.50 -1.33 -8.05
C TRP A 342 -0.89 0.02 -7.46
N VAL A 343 -2.15 0.37 -7.56
CA VAL A 343 -2.68 1.59 -6.96
C VAL A 343 -4.05 1.36 -6.34
N ALA A 344 -4.26 1.97 -5.18
CA ALA A 344 -5.57 2.09 -4.56
C ALA A 344 -6.19 3.45 -4.85
N PRO A 345 -7.14 3.57 -5.82
CA PRO A 345 -7.66 4.87 -6.23
C PRO A 345 -8.44 5.58 -5.11
N SER A 346 -8.94 4.87 -4.10
CA SER A 346 -9.56 5.45 -2.91
C SER A 346 -8.60 6.32 -2.08
N GLY A 347 -7.28 6.10 -2.23
CA GLY A 347 -6.23 6.80 -1.49
C GLY A 347 -6.07 6.38 -0.02
N GLY A 348 -6.74 5.31 0.42
CA GLY A 348 -6.62 4.80 1.79
C GLY A 348 -7.19 3.40 1.98
N ARG A 349 -6.86 2.80 3.13
CA ARG A 349 -7.35 1.49 3.55
C ARG A 349 -8.89 1.49 3.67
N ASP A 350 -9.54 0.37 3.37
CA ASP A 350 -10.94 0.08 3.64
C ASP A 350 -11.21 0.16 5.15
N ARG A 351 -12.46 0.40 5.54
CA ARG A 351 -12.84 0.50 6.95
C ARG A 351 -14.03 -0.40 7.25
N ARG A 352 -13.93 -1.07 8.40
CA ARG A 352 -15.06 -1.79 8.97
C ARG A 352 -16.12 -0.79 9.40
N ASP A 353 -17.36 -1.05 9.03
CA ASP A 353 -18.51 -0.42 9.64
C ASP A 353 -18.72 -1.04 11.03
N VAL A 354 -18.42 -0.29 12.08
CA VAL A 354 -18.50 -0.74 13.47
C VAL A 354 -19.91 -1.16 13.89
N ALA A 355 -20.96 -0.65 13.24
CA ALA A 355 -22.34 -1.00 13.57
C ALA A 355 -22.75 -2.35 12.96
N THR A 356 -22.24 -2.67 11.77
CA THR A 356 -22.66 -3.87 11.02
C THR A 356 -21.61 -4.96 10.94
N GLY A 357 -20.36 -4.65 11.31
CA GLY A 357 -19.20 -5.54 11.17
C GLY A 357 -18.70 -5.70 9.72
N LYS A 358 -19.35 -5.07 8.74
CA LYS A 358 -19.04 -5.22 7.31
C LYS A 358 -17.83 -4.41 6.90
N ILE A 359 -17.20 -4.80 5.80
CA ILE A 359 -15.98 -4.15 5.31
C ILE A 359 -16.20 -3.80 3.84
N PRO A 360 -16.90 -2.70 3.54
CA PRO A 360 -17.03 -2.23 2.16
C PRO A 360 -15.69 -1.73 1.63
N ILE A 361 -15.44 -1.95 0.34
CA ILE A 361 -14.30 -1.30 -0.31
C ILE A 361 -14.55 0.21 -0.39
N ALA A 362 -13.50 1.00 -0.16
CA ALA A 362 -13.59 2.45 -0.29
C ALA A 362 -13.77 2.85 -1.78
N PRO A 363 -14.62 3.85 -2.08
CA PRO A 363 -14.94 4.24 -3.45
C PRO A 363 -13.70 4.79 -4.18
N PHE A 364 -13.63 4.57 -5.49
CA PHE A 364 -12.50 5.03 -6.29
C PHE A 364 -12.55 6.54 -6.53
N ASP A 365 -11.44 7.26 -6.33
CA ASP A 365 -11.35 8.67 -6.73
C ASP A 365 -11.19 8.75 -8.25
N GLN A 366 -12.24 9.18 -8.95
CA GLN A 366 -12.24 9.33 -10.40
C GLN A 366 -11.05 10.14 -10.92
N LYS A 367 -10.65 11.20 -10.21
CA LYS A 367 -9.49 12.03 -10.61
C LYS A 367 -8.19 11.24 -10.60
N THR A 368 -8.05 10.31 -9.67
CA THR A 368 -6.88 9.43 -9.56
C THR A 368 -6.87 8.42 -10.71
N VAL A 369 -8.00 7.76 -10.98
CA VAL A 369 -8.11 6.82 -12.14
C VAL A 369 -7.85 7.54 -13.47
N ASP A 370 -8.46 8.71 -13.68
CA ASP A 370 -8.26 9.50 -14.89
C ASP A 370 -6.81 9.97 -15.06
N MET A 371 -6.12 10.25 -13.95
CA MET A 371 -4.70 10.60 -13.98
C MET A 371 -3.86 9.43 -14.50
N PHE A 372 -4.06 8.20 -14.03
CA PHE A 372 -3.28 7.04 -14.52
C PHE A 372 -3.55 6.78 -16.00
N ARG A 373 -4.81 6.88 -16.44
CA ARG A 373 -5.18 6.79 -17.86
C ARG A 373 -4.47 7.85 -18.69
N LEU A 374 -4.43 9.09 -18.21
CA LEU A 374 -3.74 10.18 -18.89
C LEU A 374 -2.24 9.90 -19.01
N MET A 375 -1.62 9.35 -17.96
CA MET A 375 -0.19 9.04 -17.96
C MET A 375 0.15 7.88 -18.90
N GLY A 376 -0.66 6.80 -18.91
CA GLY A 376 -0.53 5.73 -19.90
C GLY A 376 -0.68 6.24 -21.34
N ASN A 377 -1.66 7.11 -21.61
CA ASN A 377 -1.81 7.71 -22.94
C ASN A 377 -0.65 8.65 -23.34
N LYS A 378 -0.02 9.31 -22.35
CA LYS A 378 1.13 10.19 -22.55
C LYS A 378 2.44 9.43 -22.73
N SER A 379 2.56 8.21 -22.21
CA SER A 379 3.78 7.41 -22.34
C SER A 379 4.02 6.92 -23.77
N LYS A 380 2.95 6.80 -24.59
CA LYS A 380 2.98 6.24 -25.95
C LYS A 380 3.33 4.76 -26.01
N VAL A 381 3.36 4.09 -24.86
CA VAL A 381 3.45 2.63 -24.73
C VAL A 381 2.06 2.12 -24.32
N PRO A 382 1.55 1.03 -24.93
CA PRO A 382 0.29 0.43 -24.50
C PRO A 382 0.25 0.23 -22.99
N THR A 383 -0.88 0.60 -22.37
CA THR A 383 -1.05 0.56 -20.92
C THR A 383 -2.41 -0.05 -20.61
N HIS A 384 -2.39 -1.16 -19.88
CA HIS A 384 -3.55 -1.99 -19.58
C HIS A 384 -4.01 -1.78 -18.16
N PHE A 385 -5.33 -1.80 -17.94
CA PHE A 385 -5.93 -1.52 -16.65
C PHE A 385 -6.75 -2.72 -16.19
N TYR A 386 -6.37 -3.31 -15.07
CA TYR A 386 -7.05 -4.47 -14.50
C TYR A 386 -7.66 -4.10 -13.15
N PRO A 387 -8.99 -4.22 -12.96
CA PRO A 387 -9.59 -4.12 -11.65
C PRO A 387 -9.10 -5.28 -10.78
N MET A 388 -8.69 -4.96 -9.56
CA MET A 388 -8.20 -5.95 -8.62
C MET A 388 -8.94 -5.83 -7.29
N SER A 389 -9.35 -6.95 -6.74
CA SER A 389 -9.98 -7.02 -5.43
C SER A 389 -9.05 -7.74 -4.47
N MET A 390 -9.03 -7.30 -3.21
CA MET A 390 -8.22 -7.87 -2.14
C MET A 390 -9.09 -8.14 -0.90
N VAL A 391 -8.92 -9.33 -0.34
CA VAL A 391 -9.38 -9.71 1.01
C VAL A 391 -8.13 -9.99 1.86
N SER A 392 -7.73 -9.00 2.65
CA SER A 392 -6.56 -9.03 3.55
C SER A 392 -6.78 -8.27 4.85
N TYR A 393 -7.99 -7.70 5.07
CA TYR A 393 -8.27 -6.84 6.21
C TYR A 393 -7.89 -7.48 7.55
N ASP A 394 -8.29 -8.72 7.81
CA ASP A 394 -8.04 -9.37 9.10
C ASP A 394 -6.56 -9.71 9.34
N LEU A 395 -5.72 -9.75 8.31
CA LEU A 395 -4.30 -10.06 8.46
C LEU A 395 -3.60 -8.98 9.29
N CYS A 396 -3.89 -7.71 9.00
CA CYS A 396 -3.34 -6.56 9.72
C CYS A 396 -4.33 -5.38 9.67
N PRO A 397 -5.46 -5.47 10.40
CA PRO A 397 -6.54 -4.52 10.25
C PRO A 397 -6.14 -3.11 10.69
N PRO A 398 -6.59 -2.07 9.98
CA PRO A 398 -6.49 -0.70 10.47
C PRO A 398 -7.31 -0.55 11.76
N PRO A 399 -6.94 0.37 12.66
CA PRO A 399 -7.78 0.76 13.76
C PRO A 399 -9.12 1.29 13.25
N ASP A 400 -10.14 1.11 14.09
CA ASP A 400 -11.50 1.55 13.81
C ASP A 400 -11.64 3.09 13.76
N PHE A 401 -10.61 3.83 14.20
CA PHE A 401 -10.53 5.28 14.16
C PHE A 401 -9.21 5.77 13.55
N ILE A 402 -9.20 7.01 13.03
CA ILE A 402 -8.02 7.59 12.39
C ILE A 402 -7.16 8.25 13.47
N GLU A 403 -6.04 7.63 13.83
CA GLU A 403 -5.00 8.27 14.63
C GLU A 403 -3.95 8.91 13.71
N ALA A 404 -3.57 10.17 14.00
CA ALA A 404 -2.57 10.91 13.24
C ALA A 404 -1.13 10.71 13.76
N GLY A 405 -0.94 9.88 14.80
CA GLY A 405 0.32 9.70 15.50
C GLY A 405 1.14 8.48 15.05
N VAL A 406 2.40 8.45 15.47
CA VAL A 406 3.26 7.25 15.42
C VAL A 406 2.91 6.32 16.59
N GLY A 407 2.93 5.01 16.37
CA GLY A 407 2.61 4.01 17.41
C GLY A 407 1.17 3.49 17.40
N GLU A 408 0.49 3.54 16.26
CA GLU A 408 -0.79 2.85 16.02
C GLU A 408 -0.70 1.40 16.52
N GLN A 409 -1.70 0.94 17.27
CA GLN A 409 -1.76 -0.46 17.69
C GLN A 409 -1.89 -1.36 16.46
N ARG A 410 -0.96 -2.30 16.32
CA ARG A 410 -0.91 -3.22 15.19
C ARG A 410 -1.46 -4.57 15.60
N ASN A 411 -2.49 -5.03 14.90
CA ASN A 411 -3.04 -6.37 15.05
C ASN A 411 -2.47 -7.27 13.96
N VAL A 412 -2.32 -8.55 14.27
CA VAL A 412 -1.92 -9.59 13.32
C VAL A 412 -2.74 -10.84 13.61
N ARG A 413 -3.35 -11.42 12.58
CA ARG A 413 -4.15 -12.64 12.74
C ARG A 413 -3.74 -13.69 11.73
N PHE A 414 -3.87 -14.95 12.14
CA PHE A 414 -3.85 -16.06 11.19
C PHE A 414 -5.19 -16.12 10.48
N THR A 415 -5.20 -15.81 9.18
CA THR A 415 -6.44 -15.70 8.40
C THR A 415 -6.19 -16.09 6.94
N PRO A 416 -7.18 -16.65 6.23
CA PRO A 416 -7.08 -16.78 4.79
C PRO A 416 -7.15 -15.39 4.14
N ILE A 417 -6.52 -15.28 2.98
CA ILE A 417 -6.43 -14.05 2.20
C ILE A 417 -6.86 -14.32 0.76
N GLY A 418 -7.20 -13.28 0.00
CA GLY A 418 -7.64 -13.46 -1.38
C GLY A 418 -7.33 -12.30 -2.31
N ILE A 419 -7.10 -12.63 -3.58
CA ILE A 419 -7.00 -11.67 -4.68
C ILE A 419 -7.88 -12.14 -5.85
N ALA A 420 -8.60 -11.21 -6.46
CA ALA A 420 -9.32 -11.43 -7.71
C ALA A 420 -8.85 -10.39 -8.72
N VAL A 421 -8.39 -10.85 -9.89
CA VAL A 421 -8.05 -9.97 -11.01
C VAL A 421 -9.10 -10.11 -12.09
N ARG A 422 -9.89 -9.05 -12.28
CA ARG A 422 -10.99 -9.02 -13.26
C ARG A 422 -10.46 -8.76 -14.66
N ASP A 423 -11.35 -8.86 -15.64
CA ASP A 423 -11.01 -8.57 -17.02
C ASP A 423 -10.48 -7.15 -17.18
N GLU A 424 -9.61 -6.95 -18.17
CA GLU A 424 -9.10 -5.64 -18.52
C GLU A 424 -10.25 -4.67 -18.79
N VAL A 425 -10.19 -3.48 -18.18
CA VAL A 425 -11.24 -2.46 -18.33
C VAL A 425 -11.29 -2.01 -19.79
N PRO A 426 -12.41 -2.21 -20.49
CA PRO A 426 -12.54 -1.70 -21.85
C PRO A 426 -12.49 -0.17 -21.84
N ASN A 427 -11.91 0.42 -22.88
CA ASN A 427 -11.84 1.88 -23.00
C ASN A 427 -13.22 2.47 -23.32
N ILE A 428 -14.05 2.65 -22.29
CA ILE A 428 -15.43 3.13 -22.40
C ILE A 428 -15.53 4.63 -22.09
N GLY A 429 -16.56 5.25 -22.67
CA GLY A 429 -16.98 6.62 -22.37
C GLY A 429 -16.22 7.75 -23.08
N GLY A 430 -15.06 7.48 -23.70
CA GLY A 430 -14.30 8.49 -24.44
C GLY A 430 -13.92 9.71 -23.57
N ALA A 431 -13.73 10.88 -24.20
CA ALA A 431 -13.29 12.09 -23.50
C ALA A 431 -14.36 12.72 -22.60
N GLU A 432 -15.65 12.58 -22.93
CA GLU A 432 -16.76 13.25 -22.25
C GLU A 432 -17.41 12.40 -21.16
N LYS A 433 -17.29 11.06 -21.21
CA LYS A 433 -17.88 10.15 -20.22
C LYS A 433 -16.81 9.33 -19.50
N ARG A 434 -15.72 9.99 -19.09
CA ARG A 434 -14.57 9.34 -18.42
C ARG A 434 -14.96 8.64 -17.11
N HIS A 435 -15.99 9.15 -16.42
CA HIS A 435 -16.54 8.53 -15.21
C HIS A 435 -16.96 7.08 -15.46
N LEU A 436 -17.49 6.73 -16.64
CA LEU A 436 -17.92 5.37 -16.95
C LEU A 436 -16.78 4.36 -16.83
N PHE A 437 -15.56 4.73 -17.21
CA PHE A 437 -14.39 3.86 -17.03
C PHE A 437 -14.11 3.61 -15.55
N THR A 438 -14.18 4.67 -14.73
CA THR A 438 -13.95 4.55 -13.27
C THR A 438 -15.05 3.72 -12.63
N GLU A 439 -16.31 4.01 -12.94
CA GLU A 439 -17.47 3.29 -12.41
C GLU A 439 -17.45 1.81 -12.79
N HIS A 440 -17.04 1.47 -14.02
CA HIS A 440 -16.89 0.09 -14.43
C HIS A 440 -15.74 -0.61 -13.71
N ALA A 441 -14.57 0.03 -13.62
CA ALA A 441 -13.44 -0.53 -12.89
C ALA A 441 -13.77 -0.76 -11.40
N GLU A 442 -14.43 0.21 -10.77
CA GLU A 442 -14.89 0.12 -9.38
C GLU A 442 -15.93 -1.00 -9.21
N LYS A 443 -16.92 -1.09 -10.10
CA LYS A 443 -17.91 -2.16 -10.07
C LYS A 443 -17.27 -3.54 -10.20
N GLU A 444 -16.36 -3.73 -11.14
CA GLU A 444 -15.68 -5.01 -11.31
C GLU A 444 -14.82 -5.36 -10.08
N ALA A 445 -14.15 -4.38 -9.48
CA ALA A 445 -13.44 -4.58 -8.21
C ALA A 445 -14.38 -4.92 -7.05
N MET A 446 -15.58 -4.33 -6.99
CA MET A 446 -16.61 -4.70 -5.99
C MET A 446 -17.13 -6.12 -6.19
N ASP A 447 -17.44 -6.50 -7.42
CA ASP A 447 -17.95 -7.83 -7.75
C ASP A 447 -16.90 -8.91 -7.44
N GLY A 448 -15.64 -8.68 -7.83
CA GLY A 448 -14.52 -9.56 -7.47
C GLY A 448 -14.32 -9.67 -5.96
N TYR A 449 -14.52 -8.59 -5.20
CA TYR A 449 -14.43 -8.62 -3.75
C TYR A 449 -15.53 -9.47 -3.12
N VAL A 450 -16.77 -9.34 -3.59
CA VAL A 450 -17.90 -10.17 -3.14
C VAL A 450 -17.67 -11.64 -3.49
N GLU A 451 -17.11 -11.93 -4.66
CA GLU A 451 -16.76 -13.31 -5.08
C GLU A 451 -15.70 -13.91 -4.14
N LEU A 452 -14.63 -13.17 -3.84
CA LEU A 452 -13.61 -13.60 -2.87
C LEU A 452 -14.20 -13.89 -1.50
N LEU A 453 -15.05 -13.00 -0.98
CA LEU A 453 -15.66 -13.20 0.34
C LEU A 453 -16.50 -14.48 0.39
N LYS A 454 -17.16 -14.88 -0.71
CA LYS A 454 -17.89 -16.15 -0.79
C LYS A 454 -16.94 -17.34 -0.82
N GLU A 455 -15.93 -17.31 -1.67
CA GLU A 455 -14.94 -18.39 -1.79
C GLU A 455 -14.18 -18.63 -0.47
N LEU A 456 -13.86 -17.55 0.24
CA LEU A 456 -13.20 -17.59 1.54
C LEU A 456 -14.14 -17.90 2.71
N LYS A 457 -15.45 -18.03 2.48
CA LYS A 457 -16.49 -18.23 3.52
C LYS A 457 -16.52 -17.10 4.56
N MET A 458 -16.37 -15.87 4.08
CA MET A 458 -16.34 -14.61 4.84
C MET A 458 -17.56 -13.73 4.48
N GLU A 459 -18.71 -14.33 4.21
CA GLU A 459 -19.90 -13.62 3.74
C GLU A 459 -20.46 -12.61 4.75
N SER A 460 -20.10 -12.75 6.03
CA SER A 460 -20.41 -11.78 7.08
C SER A 460 -19.86 -10.37 6.79
N TYR A 461 -18.83 -10.26 5.93
CA TYR A 461 -18.23 -8.98 5.55
C TYR A 461 -18.88 -8.32 4.35
N ILE A 462 -19.76 -9.05 3.64
CA ILE A 462 -20.43 -8.55 2.44
C ILE A 462 -21.32 -7.35 2.83
N PRO A 463 -21.10 -6.17 2.23
CA PRO A 463 -21.97 -5.02 2.42
C PRO A 463 -23.44 -5.38 2.16
N CYS A 464 -24.39 -4.90 2.98
CA CYS A 464 -25.80 -4.99 2.57
C CYS A 464 -25.97 -4.11 1.32
N ASN A 465 -26.21 -4.72 0.17
CA ASN A 465 -26.41 -3.97 -1.07
C ASN A 465 -27.52 -2.92 -0.90
N ASN A 466 -27.16 -1.64 -0.86
CA ASN A 466 -28.07 -0.53 -1.19
C ASN A 466 -28.26 -0.38 -2.72
N ALA A 467 -27.82 -1.36 -3.50
CA ALA A 467 -27.95 -1.39 -4.96
C ALA A 467 -28.78 -2.58 -5.48
N CYS A 468 -29.58 -3.24 -4.64
CA CYS A 468 -30.81 -3.80 -5.17
C CYS A 468 -31.75 -2.64 -5.43
N THR A 469 -31.74 -2.16 -6.68
CA THR A 469 -32.93 -1.59 -7.30
C THR A 469 -34.02 -2.67 -7.24
N CYS A 470 -34.67 -2.77 -6.08
CA CYS A 470 -35.96 -3.40 -5.93
C CYS A 470 -36.96 -2.48 -6.66
N LYS A 471 -36.91 -2.52 -7.99
CA LYS A 471 -38.06 -2.18 -8.81
C LYS A 471 -39.14 -3.14 -8.36
N ILE A 472 -40.16 -2.56 -7.75
CA ILE A 472 -41.52 -3.05 -7.70
C ILE A 472 -41.83 -3.87 -8.97
N SER A 473 -42.46 -5.03 -8.75
CA SER A 473 -43.14 -5.90 -9.72
C SER A 473 -42.38 -7.15 -10.15
N ILE A 474 -42.76 -8.29 -9.57
CA ILE A 474 -43.60 -9.36 -10.18
C ILE A 474 -44.02 -10.26 -9.01
N CYS A 475 -45.22 -10.05 -8.47
CA CYS A 475 -46.41 -10.87 -8.72
C CYS A 475 -46.24 -12.37 -8.43
N SER A 476 -46.81 -12.75 -7.27
CA SER A 476 -47.78 -13.85 -7.11
C SER A 476 -47.57 -15.11 -7.94
N HIS A 477 -47.32 -16.23 -7.27
CA HIS A 477 -47.94 -17.54 -7.50
C HIS A 477 -47.48 -18.50 -6.38
N PHE A 478 -48.36 -18.85 -5.42
CA PHE A 478 -48.64 -20.21 -4.97
C PHE A 478 -49.82 -20.17 -3.97
N PRO A 479 -50.76 -21.14 -4.00
CA PRO A 479 -52.10 -20.97 -3.44
C PRO A 479 -52.27 -21.56 -2.02
N PHE A 480 -53.21 -20.95 -1.29
CA PHE A 480 -54.15 -21.51 -0.33
C PHE A 480 -53.82 -22.84 0.36
N TYR A 481 -53.72 -22.82 1.70
CA TYR A 481 -54.60 -23.61 2.57
C TYR A 481 -54.93 -22.85 3.86
N HIS A 482 -56.22 -22.82 4.18
CA HIS A 482 -56.84 -22.30 5.40
C HIS A 482 -56.50 -23.16 6.64
N LEU A 483 -56.43 -22.55 7.84
CA LEU A 483 -57.43 -22.71 8.91
C LEU A 483 -57.04 -21.97 10.22
N ILE A 484 -57.94 -21.07 10.64
CA ILE A 484 -58.40 -20.75 12.01
C ILE A 484 -57.56 -19.81 12.92
N THR A 485 -58.21 -18.70 13.23
CA THR A 485 -58.00 -17.55 14.16
C THR A 485 -58.39 -17.84 15.63
N PRO A 486 -58.41 -16.87 16.58
CA PRO A 486 -57.47 -15.77 16.91
C PRO A 486 -57.18 -15.67 18.44
N PHE A 487 -56.25 -14.81 18.89
CA PHE A 487 -56.48 -13.82 19.96
C PHE A 487 -55.29 -12.87 20.21
N PHE A 488 -55.66 -11.64 20.57
CA PHE A 488 -54.93 -10.51 21.18
C PHE A 488 -54.22 -9.45 20.30
N SER A 489 -54.72 -8.25 20.54
CA SER A 489 -54.44 -6.91 20.04
C SER A 489 -53.25 -6.26 20.75
N ALA A 490 -52.46 -5.44 20.02
CA ALA A 490 -52.08 -4.11 20.47
C ALA A 490 -51.46 -3.30 19.32
N ASP A 491 -52.13 -2.20 18.98
CA ASP A 491 -51.77 -1.18 18.01
C ASP A 491 -50.47 -0.43 18.35
N ARG A 492 -49.71 -0.04 17.31
CA ARG A 492 -49.01 1.25 17.29
C ARG A 492 -48.88 1.79 15.87
N LYS A 493 -49.59 2.89 15.62
CA LYS A 493 -49.65 3.67 14.38
C LYS A 493 -48.32 4.34 14.06
N CYS A 494 -47.97 4.39 12.77
CA CYS A 494 -46.99 5.32 12.22
C CYS A 494 -47.63 5.98 10.99
N GLU A 495 -48.07 7.23 11.14
CA GLU A 495 -48.66 8.05 10.09
C GLU A 495 -47.54 8.71 9.26
N ARG A 496 -47.61 8.61 7.93
CA ARG A 496 -46.88 9.49 7.00
C ARG A 496 -47.88 10.31 6.20
N PRO A 497 -47.63 11.61 5.96
CA PRO A 497 -48.50 12.43 5.14
C PRO A 497 -48.23 12.22 3.64
N ILE A 498 -49.33 12.14 2.89
CA ILE A 498 -49.39 12.14 1.42
C ILE A 498 -49.38 13.61 0.96
N VAL A 499 -48.50 13.96 0.01
CA VAL A 499 -48.58 15.23 -0.73
C VAL A 499 -48.58 14.93 -2.24
N ALA A 500 -49.44 15.69 -2.92
CA ALA A 500 -50.06 15.42 -4.21
C ALA A 500 -49.16 15.58 -5.45
N ALA A 501 -49.57 14.87 -6.51
CA ALA A 501 -49.07 14.97 -7.88
C ALA A 501 -49.54 16.26 -8.59
N PRO A 502 -48.76 16.80 -9.56
CA PRO A 502 -49.27 17.74 -10.54
C PRO A 502 -49.61 17.06 -11.88
N LYS A 503 -50.54 17.72 -12.58
CA LYS A 503 -51.32 17.29 -13.73
C LYS A 503 -50.53 17.34 -15.05
N THR A 504 -50.98 16.48 -15.96
CA THR A 504 -50.70 16.41 -17.39
C THR A 504 -51.05 17.69 -18.16
N GLU A 505 -50.24 18.05 -19.16
CA GLU A 505 -50.73 18.79 -20.32
C GLU A 505 -49.99 18.34 -21.60
N ASP A 506 -50.80 18.04 -22.62
CA ASP A 506 -50.47 17.41 -23.89
C ASP A 506 -50.57 18.48 -25.00
N LYS A 507 -49.51 18.66 -25.80
CA LYS A 507 -49.59 19.38 -27.08
C LYS A 507 -48.71 18.72 -28.14
N ARG A 508 -49.38 18.06 -29.08
CA ARG A 508 -48.88 17.63 -30.40
C ARG A 508 -48.79 18.79 -31.41
N ARG A 509 -48.03 18.49 -32.49
CA ARG A 509 -47.83 19.14 -33.82
C ARG A 509 -46.47 19.85 -33.91
N GLN A 510 -45.69 19.78 -34.99
CA GLN A 510 -45.92 19.32 -36.36
C GLN A 510 -44.56 19.07 -37.05
N ILE A 511 -44.58 18.18 -38.04
CA ILE A 511 -43.51 17.90 -39.01
C ILE A 511 -43.33 19.11 -39.95
N VAL A 512 -42.08 19.57 -40.14
CA VAL A 512 -41.64 20.27 -41.36
C VAL A 512 -40.20 19.86 -41.70
N GLN A 513 -40.03 19.57 -42.98
CA GLN A 513 -38.87 19.10 -43.74
C GLN A 513 -38.00 20.31 -44.20
N GLN A 514 -36.79 20.05 -44.72
CA GLN A 514 -35.80 20.98 -45.35
C GLN A 514 -34.57 21.26 -44.47
N ASP A 515 -33.33 21.32 -44.92
CA ASP A 515 -32.66 20.97 -46.19
C ASP A 515 -31.15 20.87 -45.87
N ILE A 516 -30.44 20.02 -46.63
CA ILE A 516 -28.99 19.89 -46.61
C ILE A 516 -28.35 21.10 -47.31
N PRO A 517 -27.21 21.63 -46.84
CA PRO A 517 -26.09 21.75 -47.78
C PRO A 517 -24.76 21.28 -47.20
N THR A 518 -24.14 20.36 -47.93
CA THR A 518 -22.70 20.11 -47.98
C THR A 518 -21.93 21.38 -48.36
N LEU A 519 -20.86 21.69 -47.63
CA LEU A 519 -19.72 22.44 -48.17
C LEU A 519 -18.43 22.05 -47.44
N ALA A 520 -17.56 21.38 -48.19
CA ALA A 520 -16.18 21.10 -47.83
C ALA A 520 -15.29 22.32 -48.14
N LYS A 521 -14.41 22.71 -47.20
CA LYS A 521 -12.95 22.92 -47.39
C LYS A 521 -12.29 23.60 -46.16
N PRO A 522 -10.96 23.49 -46.00
CA PRO A 522 -10.26 23.54 -44.72
C PRO A 522 -9.69 24.92 -44.41
N LEU A 523 -9.50 25.23 -43.13
CA LEU A 523 -8.74 26.40 -42.67
C LEU A 523 -7.54 25.95 -41.83
N SER A 524 -6.40 25.95 -42.51
CA SER A 524 -5.05 26.02 -41.95
C SER A 524 -4.72 27.46 -41.53
N ASN A 525 -3.77 27.59 -40.60
CA ASN A 525 -2.91 28.76 -40.38
C ASN A 525 -3.48 29.98 -39.64
N GLU A 526 -3.93 29.80 -38.39
CA GLU A 526 -4.02 30.94 -37.46
C GLU A 526 -3.48 30.68 -36.04
N LEU A 527 -3.01 29.45 -35.73
CA LEU A 527 -2.40 29.15 -34.43
C LEU A 527 -0.86 29.25 -34.40
N TYR A 528 -0.21 29.47 -35.55
CA TYR A 528 1.27 29.55 -35.62
C TYR A 528 1.81 31.00 -35.61
N ARG A 529 0.94 32.01 -35.55
CA ARG A 529 1.33 33.44 -35.55
C ARG A 529 1.38 34.09 -34.16
N LEU A 530 1.11 33.35 -33.09
CA LEU A 530 1.14 33.87 -31.71
C LEU A 530 2.39 33.47 -30.90
N LEU A 531 3.36 32.78 -31.50
CA LEU A 531 4.58 32.33 -30.80
C LEU A 531 5.90 32.91 -31.35
N THR A 532 5.87 33.81 -32.33
CA THR A 532 7.10 34.42 -32.88
C THR A 532 6.91 35.88 -33.29
N ALA A 533 7.05 36.81 -32.34
CA ALA A 533 7.43 38.22 -32.51
C ALA A 533 7.81 38.74 -31.11
N GLY A 534 9.08 38.91 -30.73
CA GLY A 534 10.02 39.97 -31.15
C GLY A 534 10.19 40.91 -29.93
N THR A 535 11.37 41.10 -29.33
CA THR A 535 12.41 42.12 -29.62
C THR A 535 13.72 41.72 -28.87
N GLY A 536 14.93 41.59 -29.45
CA GLY A 536 15.86 42.63 -29.99
C GLY A 536 16.50 43.46 -28.85
N ASP A 537 17.81 43.66 -28.63
CA ASP A 537 19.10 43.49 -29.37
C ASP A 537 20.29 43.79 -28.37
N PRO A 538 21.56 44.07 -28.76
CA PRO A 538 22.70 43.20 -29.08
C PRO A 538 23.85 43.20 -28.02
N GLU A 539 24.72 42.17 -28.03
CA GLU A 539 26.19 42.33 -28.12
C GLU A 539 26.92 40.98 -28.28
N LEU A 540 27.88 40.94 -29.22
CA LEU A 540 28.78 39.83 -29.58
C LEU A 540 30.16 40.07 -28.93
N PRO A 541 31.02 39.04 -28.68
CA PRO A 541 31.93 38.62 -29.77
C PRO A 541 32.39 37.14 -29.81
N LYS A 542 32.36 36.60 -31.05
CA LYS A 542 33.36 35.83 -31.84
C LYS A 542 34.07 34.56 -31.33
N ARG A 543 34.11 33.59 -32.30
CA ARG A 543 35.03 32.44 -32.57
C ARG A 543 34.83 31.21 -31.67
N ILE A 544 34.74 29.97 -32.16
CA ILE A 544 35.51 29.23 -33.18
C ILE A 544 34.60 28.22 -33.92
N GLN A 545 34.75 28.10 -35.25
CA GLN A 545 34.17 27.02 -36.08
C GLN A 545 35.18 25.88 -36.25
N ALA A 546 34.73 24.64 -36.20
CA ALA A 546 35.42 23.46 -36.72
C ALA A 546 34.46 22.68 -37.66
N PRO A 547 34.92 22.17 -38.81
CA PRO A 547 34.02 21.63 -39.84
C PRO A 547 33.79 20.11 -39.72
N LEU A 548 32.56 19.71 -40.09
CA LEU A 548 32.16 18.35 -40.45
C LEU A 548 32.84 17.93 -41.77
N GLN A 549 33.39 16.72 -41.80
CA GLN A 549 33.73 16.01 -43.04
C GLN A 549 32.66 14.94 -43.33
N HIS A 550 32.08 15.05 -44.52
CA HIS A 550 31.39 13.99 -45.25
C HIS A 550 32.42 13.12 -45.96
N ASP A 551 32.24 11.80 -45.94
CA ASP A 551 32.81 10.90 -46.94
C ASP A 551 31.74 9.95 -47.49
N LEU A 552 31.75 9.82 -48.82
CA LEU A 552 30.86 9.02 -49.65
C LEU A 552 31.67 7.92 -50.36
N HIS A 553 31.30 6.65 -50.10
CA HIS A 553 31.32 5.45 -51.00
C HIS A 553 32.66 4.91 -51.57
N PRO A 554 32.75 3.65 -52.14
CA PRO A 554 31.68 2.75 -52.64
C PRO A 554 31.80 1.19 -52.43
N LYS A 555 30.64 0.52 -52.61
CA LYS A 555 30.32 -0.78 -53.31
C LYS A 555 30.82 -2.18 -52.88
N LEU A 556 29.91 -3.15 -53.14
CA LEU A 556 29.98 -4.63 -53.30
C LEU A 556 29.84 -5.47 -52.01
N GLY A 557 29.04 -6.54 -51.92
CA GLY A 557 28.27 -7.27 -52.92
C GLY A 557 27.25 -8.25 -52.30
N VAL A 558 26.41 -8.77 -53.19
CA VAL A 558 25.32 -9.74 -52.99
C VAL A 558 25.87 -11.13 -52.63
N HIS A 559 25.21 -11.88 -51.73
CA HIS A 559 24.97 -13.33 -51.90
C HIS A 559 23.90 -13.86 -50.93
N PHE A 560 22.79 -14.31 -51.52
CA PHE A 560 21.87 -15.32 -51.00
C PHE A 560 22.23 -16.67 -51.66
N VAL A 561 21.59 -17.75 -51.16
CA VAL A 561 21.60 -19.19 -51.58
C VAL A 561 22.38 -20.05 -50.56
N VAL A 562 21.82 -21.04 -49.85
CA VAL A 562 20.71 -21.98 -50.14
C VAL A 562 19.65 -21.97 -49.03
#